data_AF-A0A5C6RVA0-F1
#
_entry.id   AF-A0A5C6RVA0-F1
#
_cell.length_a   1.000
_cell.length_b   1.000
_cell.length_c   1.000
_cell.angle_alpha   90.00
_cell.angle_beta   90.00
_cell.angle_gamma   90.00
#
_symmetry.space_group_name_H-M   'P 1'
#
loop_
_entity.id
_entity.type
_entity.pdbx_description
1 polymer ?
#
loop_
_entity_poly.entity_id
_entity_poly.type
_entity_poly.pdbx_seq_one_letter_code
_entity_poly.pdbx_strand_id
1 'polypeptide(L)'
;MKPTKKKFDHLLIGLIPGILLPATVMHIILTYYSNFTLEYIFENAMFSPLVNDLKGALLINLGLFFIFYWLKKDNSAKGVVFATLIYAAFYLYYMFFM
;
A
#
# COMPACT_ATOMS: atom_id res chain seq x y z
N MET A 1 7.71 -17.66 -28.66
CA MET A 1 8.74 -17.72 -27.58
C MET A 1 8.01 -17.92 -26.25
N LYS A 2 8.17 -19.06 -25.57
CA LYS A 2 7.58 -19.23 -24.22
C LYS A 2 8.30 -18.25 -23.28
N PRO A 3 7.60 -17.43 -22.46
CA PRO A 3 8.27 -16.56 -21.52
C PRO A 3 9.01 -17.44 -20.52
N THR A 4 10.33 -17.33 -20.49
CA THR A 4 11.14 -17.90 -19.42
C THR A 4 10.68 -17.24 -18.13
N LYS A 5 10.13 -18.03 -17.20
CA LYS A 5 9.70 -17.53 -15.89
C LYS A 5 10.89 -16.82 -15.25
N LYS A 6 10.78 -15.52 -15.05
CA LYS A 6 11.80 -14.79 -14.31
C LYS A 6 11.79 -15.23 -12.86
N LYS A 7 12.98 -15.38 -12.30
CA LYS A 7 13.15 -15.71 -10.89
C LYS A 7 12.43 -14.64 -10.06
N PHE A 8 11.56 -15.07 -9.15
CA PHE A 8 10.77 -14.20 -8.27
C PHE A 8 9.79 -13.26 -8.99
N ASP A 9 9.24 -13.65 -10.13
CA ASP A 9 8.09 -12.99 -10.76
C ASP A 9 6.80 -13.77 -10.48
N HIS A 10 6.17 -13.49 -9.33
CA HIS A 10 4.96 -14.15 -8.87
C HIS A 10 4.03 -13.14 -8.21
N LEU A 11 2.72 -13.35 -8.35
CA LEU A 11 1.71 -12.48 -7.78
C LEU A 11 1.89 -12.27 -6.27
N LEU A 12 2.19 -13.33 -5.51
CA LEU A 12 2.43 -13.25 -4.07
C LEU A 12 3.64 -12.38 -3.70
N ILE A 13 4.66 -12.33 -4.57
CA ILE A 13 5.88 -11.54 -4.34
C ILE A 13 5.60 -10.04 -4.47
N GLY A 14 4.57 -9.64 -5.21
CA GLY A 14 4.07 -8.27 -5.20
C GLY A 14 3.05 -8.02 -4.11
N LEU A 15 2.12 -8.97 -3.92
CA LEU A 15 0.99 -8.82 -3.01
C LEU A 15 1.42 -8.68 -1.56
N ILE A 16 2.29 -9.56 -1.08
CA ILE A 16 2.74 -9.55 0.33
C ILE A 16 3.41 -8.21 0.68
N PRO A 17 4.46 -7.75 -0.02
CA PRO A 17 5.03 -6.43 0.28
C PRO A 17 4.07 -5.28 -0.05
N GLY A 18 3.20 -5.41 -1.06
CA GLY A 18 2.19 -4.40 -1.37
C GLY A 18 1.17 -4.19 -0.24
N ILE A 19 0.96 -5.18 0.64
CA ILE A 19 0.15 -5.05 1.86
C ILE A 19 1.00 -4.64 3.07
N LEU A 20 2.15 -5.30 3.28
CA LEU A 20 2.92 -5.05 4.50
C LEU A 20 3.59 -3.68 4.51
N LEU A 21 4.09 -3.23 3.37
CA LEU A 21 4.98 -2.07 3.29
C LEU A 21 4.26 -0.73 3.51
N PRO A 22 3.04 -0.50 3.00
CA PRO A 22 2.25 0.68 3.39
C PRO A 22 1.90 0.68 4.89
N ALA A 23 1.54 -0.48 5.46
CA ALA A 23 1.20 -0.61 6.87
C ALA A 23 2.40 -0.33 7.80
N THR A 24 3.59 -0.83 7.46
CA THR A 24 4.82 -0.56 8.23
C THR A 24 5.22 0.90 8.14
N VAL A 25 5.12 1.52 6.97
CA VAL A 25 5.40 2.96 6.82
C VAL A 25 4.44 3.78 7.65
N MET A 26 3.15 3.48 7.59
CA MET A 26 2.14 4.16 8.41
C MET A 26 2.47 4.04 9.90
N HIS A 27 2.86 2.85 10.36
CA HIS A 27 3.26 2.62 11.75
C HIS A 27 4.51 3.44 12.14
N ILE A 28 5.50 3.53 11.25
CA ILE A 28 6.71 4.35 11.46
C ILE A 28 6.36 5.84 11.56
N ILE A 29 5.52 6.34 10.63
CA ILE A 29 5.06 7.73 10.64
C ILE A 29 4.35 8.03 11.96
N LEU A 30 3.39 7.18 12.36
CA LEU A 30 2.66 7.35 13.63
C LEU A 30 3.58 7.36 14.86
N THR A 31 4.60 6.50 14.87
CA THR A 31 5.56 6.45 15.98
C THR A 31 6.43 7.73 16.02
N TYR A 32 6.74 8.30 14.87
CA TYR A 32 7.49 9.56 14.76
C TYR A 32 6.64 10.76 15.23
N TYR A 33 5.36 10.80 14.88
CA TYR A 33 4.40 11.79 15.36
C TYR A 33 3.71 11.31 16.65
N SER A 34 4.48 11.23 17.74
CA SER A 34 4.05 10.70 19.06
C SER A 34 2.77 11.31 19.67
N ASN A 35 2.22 12.37 19.08
CA ASN A 35 1.00 13.05 19.52
C ASN A 35 -0.28 12.59 18.81
N PHE A 36 -0.19 11.71 17.81
CA PHE A 36 -1.37 11.26 17.05
C PHE A 36 -1.62 9.76 17.23
N THR A 37 -2.83 9.41 17.67
CA THR A 37 -3.30 8.02 17.75
C THR A 37 -4.00 7.61 16.44
N LEU A 38 -4.14 6.30 16.22
CA LEU A 38 -4.97 5.75 15.13
C LEU A 38 -6.41 6.27 15.20
N GLU A 39 -6.95 6.35 16.40
CA GLU A 39 -8.31 6.85 16.68
C GLU A 39 -8.45 8.33 16.24
N TYR A 40 -7.46 9.17 16.56
CA TYR A 40 -7.45 10.57 16.14
C TYR A 40 -7.48 10.74 14.61
N ILE A 41 -6.85 9.82 13.85
CA ILE A 41 -6.93 9.81 12.37
C ILE A 41 -8.36 9.53 11.92
N PHE A 42 -8.98 8.50 12.46
CA PHE A 42 -10.31 8.07 12.05
C PHE A 42 -11.35 9.18 12.28
N GLU A 43 -11.24 9.90 13.39
CA GLU A 43 -12.15 11.00 13.72
C GLU A 43 -11.87 12.29 12.91
N ASN A 44 -10.64 12.50 12.43
CA ASN A 44 -10.21 13.74 11.76
C ASN A 44 -9.75 13.51 10.30
N ALA A 45 -10.29 12.49 9.65
CA ALA A 45 -9.83 11.95 8.35
C ALA A 45 -9.88 12.93 7.16
N MET A 46 -10.58 14.06 7.27
CA MET A 46 -10.68 15.07 6.20
C MET A 46 -9.71 16.25 6.35
N PHE A 47 -9.16 16.50 7.54
CA PHE A 47 -8.42 17.75 7.83
C PHE A 47 -7.11 17.58 8.61
N SER A 48 -6.71 16.35 8.94
CA SER A 48 -5.45 16.14 9.66
C SER A 48 -4.23 16.16 8.70
N PRO A 49 -3.12 16.84 9.03
CA PRO A 49 -1.82 16.70 8.36
C PRO A 49 -1.41 15.23 8.14
N LEU A 50 -1.85 14.37 9.05
CA LEU A 50 -1.62 12.92 9.04
C LEU A 50 -2.31 12.20 7.87
N VAL A 51 -3.41 12.74 7.33
CA VAL A 51 -4.06 12.22 6.11
C VAL A 51 -3.21 12.48 4.88
N ASN A 52 -2.45 13.59 4.86
CA ASN A 52 -1.46 13.84 3.81
C ASN A 52 -0.25 12.91 3.96
N ASP A 53 0.15 12.57 5.18
CA ASP A 53 1.22 11.60 5.43
C ASP A 53 0.78 10.15 5.11
N LEU A 54 -0.51 9.83 5.30
CA LEU A 54 -1.13 8.56 4.92
C LEU A 54 -1.18 8.35 3.40
N LYS A 55 -1.36 9.42 2.62
CA LYS A 55 -1.15 9.38 1.16
C LYS A 55 0.29 9.02 0.81
N GLY A 56 1.26 9.35 1.67
CA GLY A 56 2.66 8.91 1.56
C GLY A 56 2.82 7.39 1.58
N ALA A 57 2.05 6.68 2.40
CA ALA A 57 2.06 5.20 2.41
C ALA A 57 1.52 4.60 1.09
N LEU A 58 0.52 5.24 0.48
CA LEU A 58 0.03 4.89 -0.86
C LEU A 58 1.07 5.15 -1.96
N LEU A 59 1.82 6.27 -1.88
CA LEU A 59 2.90 6.57 -2.82
C LEU A 59 4.01 5.52 -2.79
N ILE A 60 4.28 4.93 -1.63
CA ILE A 60 5.28 3.87 -1.52
C ILE A 60 4.81 2.59 -2.21
N ASN A 61 3.52 2.26 -2.17
CA ASN A 61 2.97 1.15 -2.93
C ASN A 61 3.12 1.37 -4.46
N LEU A 62 2.91 2.61 -4.91
CA LEU A 62 3.17 3.02 -6.29
C LEU A 62 4.66 2.93 -6.66
N GLY A 63 5.56 3.31 -5.76
CA GLY A 63 7.00 3.13 -5.91
C GLY A 63 7.38 1.66 -6.07
N LEU A 64 6.83 0.78 -5.23
CA LEU A 64 7.03 -0.67 -5.31
C LEU A 64 6.53 -1.25 -6.65
N PHE A 65 5.39 -0.76 -7.14
CA PHE A 65 4.88 -1.12 -8.47
C PHE A 65 5.89 -0.75 -9.57
N PHE A 66 6.41 0.48 -9.57
CA PHE A 66 7.39 0.92 -10.57
C PHE A 66 8.70 0.13 -10.49
N ILE A 67 9.15 -0.24 -9.28
CA ILE A 67 10.33 -1.12 -9.11
C ILE A 67 10.10 -2.46 -9.82
N PHE A 68 8.97 -3.14 -9.58
CA PHE A 68 8.69 -4.40 -10.27
C PHE A 68 8.48 -4.23 -11.77
N TYR A 69 7.86 -3.14 -12.19
CA TYR A 69 7.67 -2.80 -13.60
C TYR A 69 9.01 -2.60 -14.33
N TRP A 70 9.94 -1.82 -13.75
CA TRP A 70 11.28 -1.61 -14.32
C TRP A 70 12.13 -2.88 -14.35
N LEU A 71 11.99 -3.74 -13.33
CA LEU A 71 12.60 -5.07 -13.31
C LEU A 71 11.92 -6.05 -14.29
N LYS A 72 10.88 -5.60 -15.02
CA LYS A 72 10.09 -6.38 -15.97
C LYS A 72 9.57 -7.66 -15.30
N LYS A 73 9.02 -7.51 -14.08
CA LYS A 73 8.38 -8.55 -13.25
C LYS A 73 6.88 -8.27 -13.17
N ASP A 74 6.19 -8.51 -14.28
CA ASP A 74 4.80 -8.08 -14.46
C ASP A 74 3.82 -8.80 -13.52
N ASN A 75 4.08 -10.06 -13.14
CA ASN A 75 3.22 -10.78 -12.20
C ASN A 75 3.37 -10.23 -10.79
N SER A 76 4.59 -9.89 -10.37
CA SER A 76 4.81 -9.18 -9.11
C SER A 76 4.17 -7.79 -9.16
N ALA A 77 4.33 -7.02 -10.24
CA ALA A 77 3.67 -5.71 -10.37
C ALA A 77 2.14 -5.80 -10.25
N LYS A 78 1.51 -6.82 -10.88
CA LYS A 78 0.07 -7.12 -10.70
C LYS A 78 -0.29 -7.43 -9.26
N GLY A 79 0.57 -8.14 -8.52
CA GLY A 79 0.39 -8.39 -7.09
C GLY A 79 0.32 -7.10 -6.28
N VAL A 80 1.16 -6.12 -6.60
CA VAL A 80 1.14 -4.79 -5.95
C VAL A 80 -0.18 -4.07 -6.24
N VAL A 81 -0.62 -4.05 -7.51
CA VAL A 81 -1.92 -3.47 -7.88
C VAL A 81 -3.07 -4.15 -7.14
N PHE A 82 -3.03 -5.48 -7.03
CA PHE A 82 -4.04 -6.22 -6.30
C PHE A 82 -4.09 -5.86 -4.81
N ALA A 83 -2.93 -5.64 -4.17
CA ALA A 83 -2.87 -5.10 -2.81
C ALA A 83 -3.58 -3.74 -2.70
N THR A 84 -3.33 -2.82 -3.64
CA THR A 84 -4.00 -1.51 -3.69
C THR A 84 -5.52 -1.64 -3.84
N LEU A 85 -5.99 -2.58 -4.66
CA LEU A 85 -7.43 -2.85 -4.79
C LEU A 85 -8.05 -3.38 -3.50
N ILE A 86 -7.32 -4.21 -2.73
CA ILE A 86 -7.76 -4.67 -1.40
C ILE A 86 -7.92 -3.46 -0.46
N TYR A 87 -6.95 -2.55 -0.42
CA TYR A 87 -7.08 -1.31 0.37
C TYR A 87 -8.29 -0.47 -0.04
N ALA A 88 -8.50 -0.29 -1.35
CA ALA A 88 -9.65 0.44 -1.85
C ALA A 88 -10.97 -0.23 -1.45
N ALA A 89 -11.06 -1.56 -1.53
CA ALA A 89 -12.23 -2.31 -1.09
C ALA A 89 -12.50 -2.15 0.41
N PHE A 90 -11.46 -2.23 1.25
CA PHE A 90 -11.59 -1.98 2.70
C PHE A 90 -12.06 -0.55 3.00
N TYR A 91 -11.50 0.44 2.32
CA TYR A 91 -11.90 1.84 2.47
C TYR A 91 -13.36 2.06 2.09
N LEU A 92 -13.81 1.53 0.94
CA LEU A 92 -15.20 1.64 0.51
C LEU A 92 -16.14 0.92 1.48
N TYR A 93 -15.76 -0.27 1.97
CA TYR A 93 -16.54 -0.97 2.98
C TYR A 93 -16.72 -0.14 4.24
N TYR A 94 -15.63 0.42 4.76
CA TYR A 94 -15.68 1.28 5.95
C TYR A 94 -16.58 2.50 5.71
N MET A 95 -16.41 3.21 4.59
CA MET A 95 -17.15 4.45 4.29
C MET A 95 -18.66 4.25 4.13
N PHE A 96 -19.12 3.10 3.64
CA PHE A 96 -20.54 2.87 3.34
C PHE A 96 -21.28 2.08 4.42
N PHE A 97 -20.59 1.25 5.21
CA PHE A 97 -21.22 0.32 6.15
C PHE A 97 -20.88 0.57 7.63
N MET A 98 -19.88 1.42 7.93
CA MET A 98 -19.59 1.91 9.28
C MET A 98 -19.77 3.42 9.35
#